data_AF-A0AAZ3P2P7-F1
#
_entry.id   AF-A0AAZ3P2P7-F1
#
_cell.length_a   1.000
_cell.length_b   1.000
_cell.length_c   1.000
_cell.angle_alpha   90.00
_cell.angle_beta   90.00
_cell.angle_gamma   90.00
#
_symmetry.space_group_name_H-M   'P 1'
#
loop_
_entity.id
_entity.type
_entity.pdbx_description
1 polymer ?
#
loop_
_entity_poly.entity_id
_entity_poly.type
_entity_poly.pdbx_seq_one_letter_code
_entity_poly.pdbx_strand_id
1 'polypeptide(L)'
;MCTDPREHEETASCSYVMSQKVSTHPLTGKVDEGYRLQLSQRYTELMAKLKQLGYSMTLHPPFTEFIINTYGILKQRADSYSARELGYNSPDFLRRVVINAAPSKLLKDLLLLFSCLSFMARQDGKPLFLW
;
A
#
# COMPACT_ATOMS: atom_id res chain seq x y z
N MET A 1 16.87 4.36 -19.54
CA MET A 1 15.48 4.76 -19.22
C MET A 1 15.54 6.01 -18.37
N CYS A 2 15.24 7.17 -18.95
CA CYS A 2 15.26 8.45 -18.25
C CYS A 2 14.04 8.52 -17.33
N THR A 3 14.24 8.47 -16.02
CA THR A 3 13.21 8.83 -15.04
C THR A 3 13.00 10.34 -15.10
N ASP A 4 11.76 10.78 -15.28
CA ASP A 4 11.38 12.20 -15.33
C ASP A 4 11.73 12.87 -13.98
N PRO A 5 12.53 13.96 -13.96
CA PRO A 5 12.88 14.66 -12.72
C PRO A 5 11.67 15.13 -11.91
N ARG A 6 10.55 15.40 -12.58
CA ARG A 6 9.31 15.92 -11.96
C ARG A 6 8.62 14.88 -11.08
N GLU A 7 8.72 13.59 -11.44
CA GLU A 7 8.16 12.50 -10.62
C GLU A 7 8.89 12.33 -9.30
N HIS A 8 10.20 12.62 -9.23
CA HIS A 8 10.96 12.56 -7.98
C HIS A 8 10.64 13.73 -7.04
N GLU A 9 10.32 14.90 -7.59
CA GLU A 9 10.07 16.12 -6.81
C GLU A 9 8.65 16.13 -6.19
N GLU A 10 7.63 15.71 -6.94
CA GLU A 10 6.25 15.62 -6.41
C GLU A 10 6.11 14.52 -5.34
N THR A 11 6.81 13.40 -5.51
CA THR A 11 6.78 12.28 -4.56
C THR A 11 7.59 12.56 -3.29
N ALA A 12 8.71 13.28 -3.42
CA ALA A 12 9.43 13.85 -2.28
C ALA A 12 8.55 14.86 -1.51
N SER A 13 7.78 15.70 -2.21
CA SER A 13 6.87 16.67 -1.58
C SER A 13 5.74 16.00 -0.80
N CYS A 14 5.06 15.00 -1.39
CA CYS A 14 3.96 14.28 -0.72
C CYS A 14 4.45 13.45 0.49
N SER A 15 5.57 12.74 0.33
CA SER A 15 6.17 11.95 1.42
C SER A 15 6.69 12.82 2.56
N TYR A 16 7.22 14.01 2.25
CA TYR A 16 7.66 14.99 3.24
C TYR A 16 6.49 15.53 4.07
N VAL A 17 5.38 15.90 3.42
CA VAL A 17 4.16 16.40 4.10
C VAL A 17 3.53 15.30 4.97
N MET A 18 3.49 14.06 4.50
CA MET A 18 2.97 12.93 5.28
C MET A 18 3.85 12.59 6.49
N SER A 19 5.18 12.61 6.31
CA SER A 19 6.13 12.37 7.40
C SER A 19 6.06 13.47 8.46
N GLN A 20 5.89 14.74 8.06
CA GLN A 20 5.72 15.85 9.00
C GLN A 20 4.54 15.63 9.94
N LYS A 21 3.34 15.35 9.41
CA LYS A 21 2.13 15.19 10.23
C LYS A 21 2.23 14.06 11.27
N VAL A 22 2.93 12.98 10.95
CA VAL A 22 3.07 11.81 11.83
C VAL A 22 4.23 11.98 12.82
N SER A 23 5.22 12.80 12.48
CA SER A 23 6.37 13.07 13.36
C SER A 23 6.17 14.20 14.38
N THR A 24 5.02 14.86 14.35
CA THR A 24 4.69 15.92 15.32
C THR A 24 4.35 15.31 16.67
N HIS A 25 5.11 15.66 17.71
CA HIS A 25 4.86 15.18 19.06
C HIS A 25 3.51 15.76 19.58
N PRO A 26 2.55 14.93 20.02
CA PRO A 26 1.20 15.40 20.37
C PRO A 26 1.15 16.38 21.54
N LEU A 27 2.20 16.43 22.37
CA LEU A 27 2.28 17.31 23.55
C LEU A 27 3.05 18.61 23.29
N THR A 28 4.03 18.60 22.37
CA THR A 28 4.90 19.75 22.13
C THR A 28 4.60 20.47 20.83
N GLY A 29 3.84 19.85 19.92
CA GLY A 29 3.57 20.37 18.58
C GLY A 29 4.81 20.49 17.70
N LYS A 30 5.97 20.03 18.18
CA LYS A 30 7.24 20.06 17.45
C LYS A 30 7.43 18.77 16.68
N VAL A 31 7.97 18.90 15.48
CA VAL A 31 8.41 17.79 14.66
C VAL A 31 9.63 17.15 15.32
N ASP A 32 9.56 15.85 15.57
CA ASP A 32 10.74 15.05 15.86
C ASP A 32 11.51 14.83 14.55
N GLU A 33 12.58 15.60 14.36
CA GLU A 33 13.39 15.57 13.16
C GLU A 33 14.11 14.23 12.95
N GLY A 34 14.49 13.55 14.03
CA GLY A 34 15.12 12.23 13.97
C GLY A 34 14.14 11.16 13.49
N TYR A 35 12.93 11.18 14.06
CA TYR A 35 11.85 10.29 13.65
C TYR A 35 11.37 10.60 12.22
N ARG A 36 11.29 11.87 11.83
CA ARG A 36 10.97 12.28 10.45
C ARG A 36 12.00 11.76 9.44
N LEU A 37 13.29 11.84 9.76
CA LEU A 37 14.35 11.32 8.91
C LEU A 37 14.22 9.80 8.73
N GLN A 38 13.97 9.07 9.83
CA GLN A 38 13.77 7.62 9.79
C GLN A 38 12.56 7.23 8.92
N LEU A 39 11.45 7.94 9.01
CA LEU A 39 10.26 7.72 8.17
C LEU A 39 10.58 7.95 6.68
N SER A 40 11.30 9.02 6.36
CA SER A 40 11.69 9.34 4.98
C SER A 40 12.63 8.28 4.37
N GLN A 41 13.60 7.79 5.15
CA GLN A 41 14.49 6.70 4.73
C GLN A 41 13.71 5.42 4.46
N ARG A 42 12.87 5.00 5.42
CA ARG A 42 12.03 3.81 5.28
C ARG A 42 11.08 3.92 4.07
N TYR A 43 10.49 5.09 3.86
CA TYR A 43 9.63 5.35 2.71
C TYR A 43 10.41 5.19 1.40
N THR A 44 11.59 5.80 1.29
CA THR A 44 12.43 5.74 0.09
C THR A 44 12.82 4.30 -0.24
N GLU A 45 13.26 3.54 0.76
CA GLU A 45 13.60 2.12 0.60
C GLU A 45 12.39 1.29 0.18
N LEU A 46 11.23 1.51 0.80
CA LEU A 46 9.99 0.81 0.45
C LEU A 46 9.60 1.12 -0.99
N MET A 47 9.57 2.39 -1.38
CA MET A 47 9.21 2.81 -2.73
C MET A 47 10.15 2.24 -3.78
N ALA A 48 11.45 2.15 -3.50
CA ALA A 48 12.41 1.49 -4.39
C ALA A 48 12.07 0.01 -4.60
N LYS A 49 11.73 -0.73 -3.54
CA LYS A 49 11.31 -2.14 -3.63
C LYS A 49 9.98 -2.29 -4.36
N LEU A 50 9.00 -1.43 -4.09
CA LEU A 50 7.72 -1.44 -4.81
C LEU A 50 7.89 -1.15 -6.30
N LYS A 51 8.77 -0.22 -6.67
CA LYS A 51 9.11 0.06 -8.07
C LYS A 51 9.71 -1.15 -8.77
N GLN A 52 10.54 -1.94 -8.10
CA GLN A 52 11.06 -3.22 -8.63
C GLN A 52 9.95 -4.27 -8.86
N LEU A 53 8.86 -4.22 -8.08
CA LEU A 53 7.67 -5.04 -8.29
C LEU A 53 6.75 -4.50 -9.42
N GLY A 54 7.11 -3.36 -10.02
CA GLY A 54 6.35 -2.71 -11.09
C GLY A 54 5.36 -1.63 -10.61
N TYR A 55 5.38 -1.28 -9.32
CA TYR A 55 4.54 -0.20 -8.79
C TYR A 55 4.95 1.15 -9.42
N SER A 56 3.93 1.87 -9.87
CA SER A 56 4.05 3.21 -10.45
C SER A 56 3.22 4.18 -9.62
N MET A 57 3.85 5.26 -9.17
CA MET A 57 3.22 6.32 -8.37
C MET A 57 2.25 7.19 -9.17
N THR A 58 2.34 7.19 -10.50
CA THR A 58 1.43 7.95 -11.37
C THR A 58 0.21 7.12 -11.77
N LEU A 59 0.34 5.80 -11.84
CA LEU A 59 -0.74 4.89 -12.25
C LEU A 59 -1.51 4.29 -11.08
N HIS A 60 -0.79 3.73 -10.10
CA HIS A 60 -1.41 2.84 -9.12
C HIS A 60 -2.19 3.55 -8.02
N PRO A 61 -1.80 4.75 -7.54
CA PRO A 61 -2.65 5.51 -6.62
C PRO A 61 -4.05 5.83 -7.20
N PRO A 62 -4.19 6.49 -8.37
CA PRO A 62 -5.52 6.76 -8.92
C PRO A 62 -6.26 5.48 -9.32
N PHE A 63 -5.55 4.44 -9.76
CA PHE A 63 -6.14 3.13 -10.01
C PHE A 63 -6.72 2.50 -8.73
N THR A 64 -5.99 2.57 -7.61
CA THR A 64 -6.45 2.04 -6.32
C THR A 64 -7.71 2.77 -5.85
N GLU A 65 -7.72 4.10 -5.97
CA GLU A 65 -8.91 4.91 -5.68
C GLU A 65 -10.09 4.49 -6.54
N PHE A 66 -9.89 4.32 -7.86
CA PHE A 66 -10.92 3.84 -8.78
C PHE A 66 -11.49 2.48 -8.34
N ILE A 67 -10.64 1.53 -7.95
CA ILE A 67 -11.08 0.21 -7.48
C ILE A 67 -11.93 0.33 -6.21
N ILE A 68 -11.47 1.11 -5.22
CA ILE A 68 -12.22 1.32 -3.96
C ILE A 68 -13.57 1.98 -4.24
N ASN A 69 -13.60 2.99 -5.11
CA ASN A 69 -14.84 3.69 -5.46
C ASN A 69 -15.81 2.80 -6.26
N THR A 70 -15.29 1.89 -7.08
CA THR A 70 -16.10 0.99 -7.92
C THR A 70 -16.67 -0.19 -7.13
N TYR A 71 -15.84 -0.84 -6.30
CA TYR A 71 -16.22 -2.08 -5.61
C TYR A 71 -16.57 -1.87 -4.14
N GLY A 72 -16.30 -0.68 -3.61
CA GLY A 72 -16.57 -0.32 -2.23
C GLY A 72 -15.58 -0.89 -1.22
N ILE A 73 -15.83 -0.56 0.04
CA ILE A 73 -15.10 -1.09 1.20
C ILE A 73 -15.96 -2.19 1.83
N LEU A 74 -15.32 -3.26 2.28
CA LEU A 74 -15.99 -4.36 2.96
C LEU A 74 -16.70 -3.85 4.23
N LYS A 75 -18.03 -3.75 4.19
CA LYS A 75 -18.84 -3.20 5.31
C LYS A 75 -18.91 -4.13 6.51
N GLN A 76 -18.91 -5.44 6.26
CA GLN A 76 -18.94 -6.47 7.29
C GLN A 76 -17.60 -7.21 7.25
N ARG A 77 -16.71 -6.91 8.19
CA ARG A 77 -15.52 -7.72 8.39
C ARG A 77 -15.98 -9.07 8.95
N ALA A 78 -15.49 -10.15 8.34
CA ALA A 78 -15.63 -11.47 8.91
C ALA A 78 -15.01 -11.43 10.32
N ASP A 79 -15.67 -12.06 11.30
CA ASP A 79 -15.03 -12.24 12.60
C ASP A 79 -13.75 -13.06 12.43
N SER A 80 -12.82 -12.95 13.39
CA SER A 80 -11.51 -13.59 13.30
C SER A 80 -11.57 -15.12 13.13
N TYR A 81 -12.65 -15.74 13.60
CA TYR A 81 -12.90 -17.17 13.45
C TYR A 81 -13.28 -17.53 12.01
N SER A 82 -14.31 -16.89 11.45
CA SER A 82 -14.78 -17.08 10.08
C SER A 82 -13.73 -16.67 9.05
N ALA A 83 -12.97 -15.61 9.30
CA ALA A 83 -11.87 -15.20 8.43
C ALA A 83 -10.75 -16.25 8.36
N ARG A 84 -10.49 -16.96 9.47
CA ARG A 84 -9.52 -18.06 9.53
C ARG A 84 -10.06 -19.31 8.84
N GLU A 85 -11.32 -19.67 9.05
CA GLU A 85 -11.97 -20.81 8.36
C GLU A 85 -12.06 -20.58 6.84
N LEU A 86 -12.40 -19.36 6.41
CA LEU A 86 -12.50 -18.98 5.00
C LEU A 86 -11.14 -18.78 4.32
N GLY A 87 -10.03 -18.90 5.07
CA GLY A 87 -8.68 -18.81 4.53
C GLY A 87 -8.31 -17.42 4.03
N TYR A 88 -8.96 -16.36 4.52
CA TYR A 88 -8.72 -14.98 4.06
C TYR A 88 -7.34 -14.43 4.42
N ASN A 89 -6.55 -15.15 5.21
CA ASN A 89 -5.13 -14.84 5.45
C ASN A 89 -4.18 -15.58 4.50
N SER A 90 -4.67 -16.50 3.66
CA SER A 90 -3.85 -17.20 2.66
C SER A 90 -3.66 -16.32 1.42
N PRO A 91 -2.41 -15.91 1.09
CA PRO A 91 -2.15 -15.11 -0.10
C PRO A 91 -2.56 -15.83 -1.40
N ASP A 92 -2.43 -17.15 -1.45
CA ASP A 92 -2.79 -17.95 -2.63
C ASP A 92 -4.30 -18.05 -2.83
N PHE A 93 -5.06 -18.12 -1.73
CA PHE A 93 -6.51 -18.05 -1.80
C PHE A 93 -6.95 -16.68 -2.33
N LEU A 94 -6.46 -15.59 -1.74
CA LEU A 94 -6.81 -14.23 -2.15
C LEU A 94 -6.42 -13.95 -3.60
N ARG A 95 -5.25 -14.42 -4.05
CA ARG A 95 -4.84 -14.33 -5.45
C ARG A 95 -5.85 -15.00 -6.38
N ARG A 96 -6.32 -16.20 -6.04
CA ARG A 96 -7.35 -16.90 -6.83
C ARG A 96 -8.67 -16.14 -6.86
N VAL A 97 -9.08 -15.56 -5.72
CA VAL A 97 -10.28 -14.72 -5.66
C VAL A 97 -10.16 -13.52 -6.61
N VAL A 98 -9.01 -12.83 -6.61
CA VAL A 98 -8.77 -11.71 -7.54
C VAL A 98 -8.83 -12.18 -8.99
N ILE A 99 -8.19 -13.30 -9.33
CA ILE A 99 -8.22 -13.86 -10.70
C ILE A 99 -9.64 -14.17 -11.17
N ASN A 100 -10.47 -14.72 -10.28
CA ASN A 100 -11.82 -15.15 -10.63
C ASN A 100 -12.84 -14.00 -10.65
N ALA A 101 -12.65 -12.97 -9.81
CA ALA A 101 -13.62 -11.89 -9.66
C ALA A 101 -13.28 -10.63 -10.48
N ALA A 102 -12.01 -10.41 -10.81
CA ALA A 102 -11.60 -9.19 -11.48
C ALA A 102 -11.91 -9.21 -12.99
N PRO A 103 -12.35 -8.08 -13.57
CA PRO A 103 -12.40 -7.92 -15.01
C PRO A 103 -11.00 -8.07 -15.62
N SER A 104 -10.90 -8.76 -16.76
CA SER A 104 -9.63 -9.04 -17.44
C SER A 104 -8.79 -7.78 -17.72
N LYS A 105 -9.45 -6.64 -18.00
CA LYS A 105 -8.80 -5.34 -18.23
C LYS A 105 -8.10 -4.77 -17.00
N LEU A 106 -8.54 -5.12 -15.79
CA LEU A 106 -8.03 -4.60 -14.51
C LEU A 106 -7.12 -5.61 -13.79
N LEU A 107 -7.16 -6.88 -14.22
CA LEU A 107 -6.55 -7.99 -13.51
C LEU A 107 -5.04 -7.80 -13.28
N LYS A 108 -4.31 -7.31 -14.28
CA LYS A 108 -2.85 -7.09 -14.19
C LYS A 108 -2.50 -6.15 -13.04
N ASP A 109 -3.11 -4.96 -13.03
CA ASP A 109 -2.81 -3.93 -12.04
C ASP A 109 -3.36 -4.31 -10.65
N LEU A 110 -4.49 -5.03 -10.58
CA LEU A 110 -4.99 -5.61 -9.33
C LEU A 110 -4.04 -6.64 -8.73
N LEU A 111 -3.49 -7.54 -9.54
CA LEU A 111 -2.51 -8.52 -9.08
C LEU A 111 -1.19 -7.87 -8.65
N LEU A 112 -0.81 -6.78 -9.31
CA LEU A 112 0.35 -5.99 -8.94
C LEU A 112 0.15 -5.33 -7.57
N LEU A 113 -0.98 -4.64 -7.37
CA LEU A 113 -1.35 -4.07 -6.08
C LEU A 113 -1.38 -5.13 -4.98
N PHE A 114 -2.02 -6.27 -5.25
CA PHE A 114 -2.06 -7.40 -4.33
C PHE A 114 -0.66 -7.89 -3.95
N SER A 115 0.25 -7.98 -4.92
CA SER A 115 1.64 -8.38 -4.70
C SER A 115 2.40 -7.35 -3.86
N CYS A 116 2.17 -6.06 -4.09
CA CYS A 116 2.74 -4.97 -3.29
C CYS A 116 2.26 -5.01 -1.84
N LEU A 117 0.95 -5.16 -1.61
CA LEU A 117 0.38 -5.31 -0.27
C LEU A 117 0.92 -6.55 0.44
N SER A 118 0.99 -7.69 -0.26
CA SER A 118 1.55 -8.94 0.28
C SER A 118 3.04 -8.83 0.60
N PHE A 119 3.79 -8.04 -0.17
CA PHE A 119 5.19 -7.74 0.11
C PHE A 119 5.34 -6.89 1.39
N MET A 120 4.54 -5.82 1.52
CA MET A 120 4.56 -4.96 2.71
C MET A 120 4.13 -5.70 3.97
N ALA A 121 3.05 -6.49 3.92
CA ALA A 121 2.58 -7.30 5.04
C ALA A 121 3.68 -8.26 5.55
N ARG A 122 4.42 -8.91 4.62
CA ARG A 122 5.56 -9.76 4.96
C ARG A 122 6.73 -8.99 5.55
N GLN A 123 7.08 -7.82 5.01
CA GLN A 123 8.12 -6.96 5.57
C GLN A 123 7.78 -6.53 7.00
N ASP A 124 6.50 -6.25 7.28
CA ASP A 124 6.03 -5.80 8.59
C ASP A 124 5.75 -6.94 9.59
N GLY A 125 5.81 -8.20 9.15
CA GLY A 125 5.45 -9.35 9.97
C GLY A 125 3.97 -9.38 10.38
N LYS A 126 3.10 -8.73 9.61
CA LYS A 126 1.66 -8.59 9.90
C LYS A 126 0.81 -9.36 8.88
N PRO A 127 -0.39 -9.82 9.26
CA PRO A 127 -1.34 -10.36 8.29
C PRO A 127 -1.80 -9.25 7.33
N LEU A 128 -2.16 -9.63 6.11
CA LEU A 128 -2.65 -8.69 5.09
C LEU A 128 -3.98 -8.04 5.51
N PHE A 129 -4.81 -8.80 6.22
CA PHE A 129 -6.08 -8.33 6.78
C PHE A 129 -6.06 -8.48 8.30
N LEU A 130 -6.38 -7.39 8.98
CA LEU A 130 -6.66 -7.38 10.41
C LEU A 130 -8.18 -7.56 10.57
N TRP A 131 -8.59 -8.80 10.85
CA TRP A 131 -9.99 -9.19 11.06
C TRP A 131 -10.45 -8.84 12.46
#